data_AF-A0A3C0YUC5-F1
#
_entry.id   AF-A0A3C0YUC5-F1
#
_cell.length_a   1.000
_cell.length_b   1.000
_cell.length_c   1.000
_cell.angle_alpha   90.00
_cell.angle_beta   90.00
_cell.angle_gamma   90.00
#
_symmetry.space_group_name_H-M   'P 1'
#
loop_
_entity.id
_entity.type
_entity.pdbx_description
1 polymer ?
#
loop_
_entity_poly.entity_id
_entity_poly.type
_entity_poly.pdbx_seq_one_letter_code
_entity_poly.pdbx_strand_id
1 'polypeptide(L)'
;MKMVKIRSIIFAMLIVIFAVLVFLILGQGGKLPFSVIAGLGISFALLGIVLIALTVRLKELKTQKIFFILTGVSAAGIPVCAILHNVVYALFFHGKGGGD
;
A
#
# COMPACT_ATOMS: atom_id res chain seq x y z
N MET A 1 19.19 20.22 0.52
CA MET A 1 18.69 19.91 -0.84
C MET A 1 18.59 18.41 -1.16
N LYS A 2 19.52 17.54 -0.71
CA LYS A 2 19.51 16.09 -1.04
C LYS A 2 18.27 15.31 -0.54
N MET A 3 17.76 15.59 0.66
CA MET A 3 16.64 14.83 1.25
C MET A 3 15.29 15.08 0.57
N VAL A 4 15.09 16.26 -0.03
CA VAL A 4 13.85 16.58 -0.76
C VAL A 4 13.77 15.80 -2.07
N LYS A 5 14.90 15.64 -2.79
CA LYS A 5 14.99 14.82 -4.00
C LYS A 5 14.71 13.34 -3.71
N ILE A 6 15.27 12.80 -2.62
CA ILE A 6 15.05 11.41 -2.20
C ILE A 6 13.57 11.15 -1.94
N ARG A 7 12.88 12.04 -1.21
CA ARG A 7 11.44 11.89 -0.99
C ARG A 7 10.64 11.92 -2.28
N SER A 8 10.96 12.84 -3.20
CA SER A 8 10.28 12.93 -4.49
C SER A 8 10.43 11.64 -5.31
N ILE A 9 11.61 11.00 -5.24
CA ILE A 9 11.87 9.71 -5.88
C ILE A 9 11.03 8.60 -5.22
N ILE A 10 11.01 8.54 -3.88
CA ILE A 10 10.20 7.55 -3.14
C ILE A 10 8.72 7.73 -3.46
N PHE A 11 8.24 8.97 -3.55
CA PHE A 11 6.85 9.27 -3.90
C PHE A 11 6.53 8.86 -5.34
N ALA A 12 7.42 9.15 -6.29
CA ALA A 12 7.26 8.72 -7.67
C ALA A 12 7.25 7.19 -7.79
N MET A 13 8.15 6.49 -7.09
CA MET A 13 8.14 5.02 -7.02
C MET A 13 6.82 4.49 -6.45
N LEU A 14 6.31 5.13 -5.40
CA LEU A 14 5.03 4.76 -4.79
C LEU A 14 3.89 4.92 -5.81
N ILE A 15 3.81 6.04 -6.54
CA ILE A 15 2.80 6.23 -7.60
C ILE A 15 2.94 5.16 -8.70
N VAL A 16 4.16 4.85 -9.15
CA VAL A 16 4.40 3.85 -10.19
C VAL A 16 3.96 2.47 -9.72
N ILE A 17 4.31 2.05 -8.49
CA ILE A 17 3.89 0.76 -7.92
C ILE A 17 2.37 0.71 -7.79
N PHE A 18 1.73 1.79 -7.34
CA PHE A 18 0.28 1.88 -7.25
C PHE A 18 -0.39 1.74 -8.63
N ALA A 19 0.12 2.46 -9.63
CA ALA A 19 -0.40 2.40 -11.00
C ALA A 19 -0.25 1.00 -11.60
N VAL A 20 0.90 0.35 -11.39
CA VAL A 20 1.14 -1.04 -11.81
C VAL A 20 0.17 -1.98 -11.10
N LEU A 21 -0.05 -1.82 -9.80
CA LEU A 21 -1.00 -2.63 -9.03
C LEU A 21 -2.43 -2.49 -9.57
N VAL A 22 -2.89 -1.26 -9.79
CA VAL A 22 -4.23 -0.97 -10.35
C VAL A 22 -4.36 -1.53 -11.76
N PHE A 23 -3.34 -1.35 -12.61
CA PHE A 23 -3.32 -1.88 -13.97
C PHE A 23 -3.35 -3.41 -13.99
N LEU A 24 -2.63 -4.06 -13.08
CA LEU A 24 -2.64 -5.51 -12.94
C LEU A 24 -4.00 -6.04 -12.47
N ILE A 25 -4.63 -5.37 -11.50
CA ILE A 25 -5.95 -5.75 -10.98
C ILE A 25 -7.02 -5.57 -12.05
N LEU A 26 -7.07 -4.40 -12.71
CA LEU A 26 -8.06 -4.08 -13.73
C LEU A 26 -7.81 -4.82 -15.06
N GLY A 27 -6.54 -4.91 -15.48
CA GLY A 27 -6.14 -5.49 -16.77
C GLY A 27 -6.12 -7.02 -16.81
N GLN A 28 -5.80 -7.68 -15.68
CA GLN A 28 -5.88 -9.14 -15.58
C GLN A 28 -7.14 -9.64 -14.85
N GLY A 29 -8.08 -8.76 -14.55
CA GLY A 29 -9.35 -9.11 -13.91
C GLY A 29 -9.20 -9.86 -12.58
N GLY A 30 -8.14 -9.58 -11.83
CA GLY A 30 -7.87 -10.22 -10.54
C GLY A 30 -7.36 -11.67 -10.60
N LYS A 31 -6.97 -12.21 -11.77
CA LYS A 31 -6.44 -13.59 -11.91
C LYS A 31 -4.97 -13.75 -11.46
N LEU A 32 -4.48 -12.87 -10.60
CA LEU A 32 -3.11 -12.92 -10.12
C LEU A 32 -3.00 -13.81 -8.88
N PRO A 33 -1.88 -14.54 -8.71
CA PRO A 33 -1.66 -15.33 -7.50
C PRO A 33 -1.71 -14.42 -6.29
N PHE A 34 -2.45 -14.83 -5.26
CA PHE A 34 -2.59 -14.05 -4.03
C PHE A 34 -1.24 -13.69 -3.41
N SER A 35 -0.24 -14.57 -3.48
CA SER A 35 1.13 -14.29 -3.02
C SER A 35 1.76 -13.08 -3.69
N VAL A 36 1.47 -12.84 -4.97
CA VAL A 36 2.01 -11.69 -5.73
C VAL A 36 1.33 -10.40 -5.26
N ILE A 37 0.01 -10.41 -5.11
CA ILE A 37 -0.76 -9.24 -4.62
C ILE A 37 -0.38 -8.90 -3.19
N ALA A 38 -0.28 -9.92 -2.32
CA ALA A 38 0.12 -9.75 -0.93
C ALA A 38 1.56 -9.23 -0.81
N GLY A 39 2.50 -9.80 -1.57
CA GLY A 39 3.87 -9.34 -1.61
C GLY A 39 3.98 -7.88 -2.06
N LEU A 40 3.31 -7.52 -3.16
CA LEU A 40 3.31 -6.15 -3.69
C LEU A 40 2.67 -5.16 -2.70
N GLY A 41 1.56 -5.56 -2.07
CA GLY A 41 0.87 -4.79 -1.04
C GLY A 41 1.74 -4.52 0.19
N ILE A 42 2.47 -5.53 0.68
CA ILE A 42 3.39 -5.39 1.82
C ILE A 42 4.52 -4.41 1.47
N SER A 43 5.14 -4.57 0.28
CA SER A 43 6.18 -3.63 -0.17
C SER A 43 5.65 -2.20 -0.32
N PHE A 44 4.40 -2.04 -0.76
CA PHE A 44 3.73 -0.75 -0.88
C PHE A 44 3.47 -0.09 0.49
N ALA A 45 3.01 -0.87 1.48
CA ALA A 45 2.84 -0.41 2.85
C ALA A 45 4.17 0.04 3.48
N LEU A 46 5.23 -0.74 3.28
CA LEU A 46 6.58 -0.41 3.75
C LEU A 46 7.08 0.91 3.15
N LEU A 47 6.89 1.10 1.84
CA LEU A 47 7.23 2.35 1.17
C LEU A 47 6.42 3.55 1.71
N GLY A 48 5.13 3.35 1.99
CA GLY A 48 4.26 4.34 2.63
C GLY A 48 4.75 4.76 4.02
N ILE A 49 5.16 3.79 4.85
CA ILE A 49 5.71 4.05 6.20
C ILE A 49 7.04 4.82 6.11
N VAL A 50 7.94 4.42 5.21
CA VAL A 50 9.22 5.11 4.98
C VAL A 50 8.96 6.56 4.53
N LEU A 51 7.97 6.78 3.66
CA LEU A 51 7.58 8.11 3.21
C LEU A 51 7.05 8.98 4.37
N ILE A 52 6.25 8.42 5.28
CA ILE A 52 5.80 9.12 6.51
C ILE A 52 6.99 9.48 7.39
N ALA A 53 7.86 8.52 7.69
CA ALA A 53 9.02 8.73 8.56
C ALA A 53 9.95 9.82 8.02
N LEU A 54 10.20 9.81 6.70
CA LEU A 54 10.99 10.83 6.03
C LEU A 54 10.29 12.20 6.09
N THR A 55 8.97 12.24 5.90
CA THR A 55 8.18 13.48 5.97
C THR A 55 8.18 14.08 7.36
N VAL A 56 8.08 13.28 8.41
CA VAL A 56 8.17 13.75 9.80
C VAL A 56 9.54 14.36 10.10
N ARG A 57 10.62 13.73 9.59
CA ARG A 57 12.02 14.16 9.73
C ARG A 57 12.35 15.46 8.98
N LEU A 58 11.68 15.77 7.87
CA LEU A 58 11.88 17.05 7.17
C LEU A 58 11.03 18.17 7.80
N LYS A 59 11.67 19.30 8.16
CA LYS A 59 10.98 20.56 8.49
C LYS A 59 10.48 21.20 7.20
N GLU A 60 9.27 20.85 6.78
CA GLU A 60 8.61 21.47 5.63
C GLU A 60 7.34 22.24 6.01
N LEU A 61 6.87 23.03 5.04
CA LEU A 61 5.58 23.71 5.05
C LEU A 61 4.46 22.75 5.47
N LYS A 62 3.63 23.20 6.43
CA LYS A 62 2.58 22.39 7.07
C LYS A 62 1.71 21.62 6.06
N THR A 63 1.37 22.23 4.92
CA THR A 63 0.50 21.63 3.89
C THR A 63 1.11 20.40 3.21
N GLN A 64 2.40 20.46 2.81
CA GLN A 64 3.07 19.32 2.19
C GLN A 64 3.22 18.17 3.19
N LYS A 65 3.51 18.51 4.46
CA LYS A 65 3.64 17.52 5.54
C LYS A 65 2.35 16.71 5.73
N ILE A 66 1.21 17.39 5.73
CA ILE A 66 -0.11 16.74 5.84
C ILE A 66 -0.37 15.84 4.62
N PHE A 67 -0.12 16.33 3.41
CA PHE A 67 -0.35 15.57 2.18
C PHE A 67 0.42 14.24 2.16
N PHE A 68 1.73 14.30 2.44
CA PHE A 68 2.57 13.09 2.47
C PHE A 68 2.20 12.11 3.59
N ILE A 69 1.78 12.60 4.75
CA ILE A 69 1.28 11.74 5.84
C ILE A 69 -0.02 11.06 5.40
N LEU A 70 -0.96 11.81 4.81
CA LEU A 70 -2.23 11.27 4.31
C LEU A 70 -1.98 10.21 3.23
N THR A 71 -1.08 10.48 2.28
CA THR A 71 -0.73 9.52 1.23
C THR A 71 -0.07 8.28 1.79
N GLY A 72 0.85 8.42 2.75
CA GLY A 72 1.48 7.27 3.38
C GLY A 72 0.50 6.41 4.20
N VAL A 73 -0.42 7.04 4.94
CA VAL A 73 -1.46 6.34 5.70
C VAL A 73 -2.41 5.61 4.75
N SER A 74 -2.83 6.25 3.66
CA SER A 74 -3.64 5.61 2.63
C SER A 74 -2.89 4.43 1.97
N ALA A 75 -1.61 4.61 1.66
CA ALA A 75 -0.78 3.57 1.08
C ALA A 75 -0.59 2.35 2.00
N ALA A 76 -0.53 2.56 3.32
CA ALA A 76 -0.48 1.48 4.31
C ALA A 76 -1.86 0.83 4.56
N GLY A 77 -2.94 1.62 4.51
CA GLY A 77 -4.29 1.14 4.79
C GLY A 77 -4.87 0.23 3.70
N ILE A 78 -4.61 0.52 2.42
CA ILE A 78 -5.09 -0.28 1.27
C ILE A 78 -4.69 -1.76 1.37
N PRO A 79 -3.40 -2.11 1.56
CA PRO A 79 -2.99 -3.51 1.68
C PRO A 79 -3.50 -4.17 2.97
N VAL A 80 -3.61 -3.43 4.09
CA VAL A 80 -4.20 -3.96 5.33
C VAL A 80 -5.66 -4.34 5.11
N CYS A 81 -6.45 -3.48 4.45
CA CYS A 81 -7.83 -3.78 4.09
C CYS A 81 -7.94 -4.98 3.14
N ALA A 82 -7.03 -5.11 2.16
CA ALA A 82 -7.01 -6.23 1.23
C ALA A 82 -6.68 -7.57 1.94
N ILE A 83 -5.69 -7.57 2.83
CA ILE A 83 -5.33 -8.74 3.64
C ILE A 83 -6.50 -9.11 4.56
N LEU A 84 -7.08 -8.14 5.27
CA LEU A 84 -8.18 -8.37 6.20
C LEU A 84 -9.42 -8.90 5.45
N HIS A 85 -9.74 -8.34 4.29
CA HIS A 85 -10.85 -8.82 3.46
C HIS A 85 -10.64 -10.28 3.06
N ASN A 86 -9.41 -10.68 2.73
CA ASN A 86 -9.13 -12.05 2.34
C ASN A 86 -9.09 -13.03 3.53
N VAL A 87 -8.59 -12.59 4.70
CA VAL A 87 -8.66 -13.38 5.95
C VAL A 87 -10.11 -13.57 6.37
N VAL A 88 -10.95 -12.53 6.31
CA VAL A 88 -12.38 -12.63 6.60
C VAL A 88 -13.08 -13.54 5.60
N TYR A 89 -12.77 -13.43 4.30
CA TYR A 89 -13.30 -14.34 3.29
C TYR A 89 -12.89 -15.80 3.56
N ALA A 90 -11.62 -16.04 3.86
CA ALA A 90 -11.14 -17.36 4.22
C ALA A 90 -11.86 -17.89 5.48
N LEU A 91 -12.00 -17.07 6.53
CA LEU A 91 -12.67 -17.48 7.77
C LEU A 91 -14.16 -17.80 7.54
N PHE A 92 -14.89 -16.96 6.79
CA PHE A 92 -16.33 -17.12 6.59
C PHE A 92 -16.69 -18.20 5.56
N PHE A 93 -15.86 -18.43 4.54
CA PHE A 93 -16.12 -19.47 3.54
C PHE A 93 -15.58 -20.84 3.94
N HIS A 94 -14.44 -20.93 4.65
CA HIS A 94 -13.95 -22.21 5.17
C HIS A 94 -14.65 -22.62 6.48
N GLY A 95 -15.15 -21.65 7.27
CA GLY A 95 -15.91 -21.93 8.51
C GLY A 95 -17.34 -22.43 8.28
N LYS A 96 -17.90 -22.25 7.07
CA LYS A 96 -19.25 -22.72 6.70
C LYS A 96 -19.21 -24.00 5.85
N GLY A 97 -18.26 -24.89 6.11
CA GLY A 97 -18.05 -26.11 5.32
C GLY A 97 -17.32 -27.25 6.02
N GLY A 98 -17.30 -27.32 7.35
CA GLY A 98 -16.63 -28.43 8.03
C GLY A 98 -17.02 -28.57 9.49
N GLY A 99 -18.04 -29.38 9.74
CA GLY A 99 -18.52 -29.80 11.04
C GLY A 99 -19.56 -30.90 10.87
N ASP A 100 -19.17 -31.94 10.13
CA ASP A 100 -19.66 -33.30 10.34
C ASP A 100 -18.97 -33.86 11.60
#